data_AF-A0A939IEZ7-F1
#
_entry.id   AF-A0A939IEZ7-F1
#
_cell.length_a   1.000
_cell.length_b   1.000
_cell.length_c   1.000
_cell.angle_alpha   90.00
_cell.angle_beta   90.00
_cell.angle_gamma   90.00
#
_symmetry.space_group_name_H-M   'P 1'
#
loop_
_entity.id
_entity.type
_entity.pdbx_description
1 polymer ?
#
loop_
_entity_poly.entity_id
_entity_poly.type
_entity_poly.pdbx_seq_one_letter_code
_entity_poly.pdbx_strand_id
1 'polypeptide(L)' 'MTANYRMSRQYVLEYNLLFRKCQEIIKNCGFILQESNQTSGSIKAKAGMSWKSFGENIELQINHNGMINAQSTCS' A
#
# COMPACT_ATOMS: atom_id res chain seq x y z
N MET A 1 -20.62 -3.45 7.20
CA MET A 1 -19.55 -4.42 7.50
C MET A 1 -18.24 -3.79 7.06
N THR A 2 -17.31 -3.57 7.99
CA THR A 2 -15.99 -3.01 7.67
C THR A 2 -15.12 -4.16 7.18
N ALA A 3 -14.85 -4.21 5.87
CA ALA A 3 -13.88 -5.16 5.33
C ALA A 3 -12.49 -4.72 5.79
N ASN A 4 -11.82 -5.60 6.53
CA ASN A 4 -10.44 -5.43 6.96
C ASN A 4 -9.66 -6.62 6.42
N TYR A 5 -8.76 -6.36 5.47
CA TYR A 5 -7.91 -7.40 4.89
C TYR A 5 -6.46 -7.11 5.23
N ARG A 6 -5.71 -8.15 5.61
CA ARG A 6 -4.27 -8.06 5.88
C ARG A 6 -3.55 -9.18 5.16
N MET A 7 -2.41 -8.85 4.56
CA MET A 7 -1.55 -9.80 3.90
C MET A 7 -0.09 -9.43 4.15
N SER A 8 0.76 -10.44 4.30
CA SER A 8 2.20 -10.26 4.34
C SER A 8 2.85 -11.12 3.27
N ARG A 9 3.86 -10.59 2.59
CA ARG A 9 4.63 -11.33 1.59
C ARG A 9 6.10 -10.91 1.62
N GLN A 10 6.99 -11.89 1.46
CA GLN A 10 8.42 -11.65 1.39
C GLN A 10 8.91 -11.67 -0.06
N TYR A 11 9.82 -10.76 -0.37
CA TYR A 11 10.46 -10.61 -1.67
C TYR A 11 11.98 -10.61 -1.52
N VAL A 12 12.67 -11.22 -2.48
CA VAL A 12 14.14 -11.23 -2.57
C VAL A 12 14.59 -10.05 -3.45
N LEU A 13 14.38 -8.83 -2.94
CA LEU A 13 14.74 -7.58 -3.62
C LEU A 13 15.26 -6.57 -2.61
N GLU A 14 16.16 -5.70 -3.07
CA GLU A 14 16.67 -4.57 -2.28
C GLU A 14 15.54 -3.64 -1.83
N TYR A 15 15.62 -3.18 -0.58
CA TYR A 15 14.59 -2.36 0.06
C TYR A 15 14.17 -1.14 -0.78
N ASN A 16 15.14 -0.38 -1.28
CA ASN A 16 14.88 0.84 -2.06
C ASN A 16 14.17 0.53 -3.39
N LEU A 17 14.54 -0.60 -4.02
CA LEU A 17 13.89 -1.04 -5.25
C LEU A 17 12.45 -1.50 -4.96
N LEU A 18 12.26 -2.26 -3.88
CA LEU A 18 10.95 -2.74 -3.45
C LEU A 18 10.01 -1.57 -3.12
N PHE A 19 10.50 -0.58 -2.37
CA PHE A 19 9.75 0.63 -2.04
C PHE A 19 9.29 1.38 -3.29
N ARG A 20 10.20 1.65 -4.22
CA ARG A 20 9.88 2.32 -5.48
C ARG A 20 8.88 1.52 -6.31
N LYS A 21 9.04 0.19 -6.39
CA LYS A 21 8.13 -0.69 -7.12
C LYS A 21 6.72 -0.70 -6.52
N CYS A 22 6.60 -0.68 -5.20
CA CYS A 22 5.30 -0.56 -4.53
C CYS A 22 4.61 0.76 -4.86
N GLN A 23 5.35 1.89 -4.85
CA GLN A 23 4.78 3.18 -5.24
C GLN A 23 4.31 3.20 -6.70
N GLU A 24 5.09 2.61 -7.62
CA GLU A 24 4.72 2.48 -9.03
C GLU A 24 3.45 1.64 -9.20
N ILE A 25 3.38 0.48 -8.54
CA ILE A 25 2.23 -0.44 -8.63
C ILE A 25 0.96 0.19 -8.04
N ILE A 26 1.03 0.86 -6.88
CA ILE A 26 -0.12 1.55 -6.27
C ILE A 26 -0.77 2.52 -7.27
N LYS A 27 0.04 3.33 -7.94
CA LYS A 27 -0.45 4.28 -8.96
C LYS A 27 -1.02 3.55 -10.16
N ASN A 28 -0.36 2.50 -10.64
CA ASN A 28 -0.84 1.69 -11.77
C ASN A 28 -2.15 0.96 -11.46
N CYS A 29 -2.39 0.60 -10.20
CA CYS A 29 -3.64 0.02 -9.73
C CYS A 29 -4.77 1.05 -9.55
N GLY A 30 -4.53 2.33 -9.85
CA GLY A 30 -5.54 3.40 -9.75
C GLY A 30 -5.75 3.94 -8.34
N PHE A 31 -4.88 3.59 -7.39
CA PHE A 31 -4.91 4.17 -6.05
C PHE A 31 -4.21 5.52 -6.04
N ILE A 32 -4.79 6.46 -5.30
CA ILE A 32 -4.25 7.79 -5.06
C ILE A 32 -3.33 7.71 -3.85
N LEU A 33 -2.03 7.85 -4.08
CA LEU A 33 -1.01 7.93 -3.03
C LEU A 33 -1.30 9.15 -2.13
N GLN A 34 -1.48 8.93 -0.83
CA GLN A 34 -1.72 9.98 0.16
C GLN A 34 -0.44 10.36 0.89
N GLU A 35 0.32 9.36 1.34
CA GLU A 35 1.53 9.53 2.12
C GLU A 35 2.54 8.45 1.73
N SER A 36 3.82 8.79 1.69
CA SER A 36 4.89 7.81 1.54
C SER A 36 6.13 8.26 2.28
N ASN A 37 6.67 7.39 3.14
CA ASN A 37 7.87 7.64 3.91
C ASN A 37 8.87 6.51 3.67
N GLN A 38 9.93 6.82 2.92
CA GLN A 38 10.97 5.85 2.59
C GLN A 38 11.86 5.49 3.78
N THR A 39 11.98 6.35 4.79
CA THR A 39 12.76 6.03 5.99
C THR A 39 12.05 4.99 6.86
N SER A 40 10.73 5.09 7.00
CA SER A 40 9.93 4.13 7.77
C SER A 40 9.39 2.98 6.93
N GLY A 41 9.42 3.06 5.60
CA GLY A 41 8.86 2.05 4.70
C GLY A 41 7.34 2.08 4.59
N SER A 42 6.70 3.14 5.06
CA SER A 42 5.24 3.29 5.05
C SER A 42 4.78 3.90 3.72
N ILE A 43 3.73 3.33 3.14
CA ILE A 43 3.01 3.89 2.01
C ILE A 43 1.51 3.82 2.31
N LYS A 44 0.81 4.95 2.25
CA LYS A 44 -0.64 5.03 2.39
C LYS A 44 -1.25 5.51 1.08
N ALA A 45 -2.29 4.84 0.65
CA ALA A 45 -3.01 5.16 -0.57
C ALA A 45 -4.52 4.95 -0.38
N LYS A 46 -5.30 5.57 -1.25
CA LYS A 46 -6.76 5.48 -1.21
C LYS A 46 -7.31 5.19 -2.59
N ALA A 47 -8.31 4.33 -2.68
CA ALA A 47 -9.04 4.12 -3.92
C ALA A 47 -9.69 5.43 -4.36
N GLY A 48 -9.62 5.74 -5.65
CA GLY A 48 -10.37 6.88 -6.21
C GLY A 48 -11.86 6.69 -5.96
N MET A 49 -12.49 7.63 -5.24
CA MET A 49 -13.92 7.56 -4.98
C MET A 49 -14.70 7.87 -6.26
N SER A 50 -15.65 7.00 -6.61
CA SER A 50 -16.80 7.38 -7.43
C SER A 50 -18.00 7.66 -6.52
N TRP A 51 -19.02 8.36 -7.03
CA TRP A 51 -20.25 8.70 -6.27
C TRP A 51 -20.98 7.50 -5.63
N LYS A 52 -20.58 6.26 -5.95
CA LYS A 52 -21.20 5.01 -5.50
C LYS A 52 -20.29 4.12 -4.64
N SER A 53 -19.05 4.51 -4.33
CA SER A 53 -18.12 3.66 -3.56
C SER A 53 -17.52 4.39 -2.36
N PHE A 54 -17.70 3.79 -1.18
CA PHE A 54 -16.95 4.10 0.03
C PHE A 54 -15.47 3.77 -0.23
N GLY A 55 -14.61 4.79 -0.28
CA GLY A 55 -13.22 4.65 -0.72
C GLY A 55 -12.41 3.73 0.20
N GLU A 56 -11.81 2.70 -0.36
CA GLU A 56 -10.90 1.78 0.34
C GLU A 56 -9.56 2.47 0.63
N ASN A 57 -9.06 2.38 1.86
CA ASN A 57 -7.70 2.80 2.19
C ASN A 57 -6.79 1.57 2.18
N ILE A 58 -5.61 1.72 1.59
CA ILE A 58 -4.56 0.72 1.59
C ILE A 58 -3.33 1.30 2.27
N GLU A 59 -2.77 0.53 3.19
CA GLU A 59 -1.51 0.81 3.85
C GLU A 59 -0.53 -0.32 3.54
N LEU A 60 0.66 0.04 3.05
CA LEU A 60 1.79 -0.87 2.90
C LEU A 60 2.88 -0.48 3.91
N GLN A 61 3.46 -1.48 4.53
CA GLN A 61 4.62 -1.38 5.39
C GLN A 61 5.72 -2.28 4.83
N ILE A 62 6.80 -1.68 4.38
CA ILE A 62 7.94 -2.36 3.76
C ILE A 62 9.07 -2.38 4.77
N ASN A 63 9.60 -3.56 5.03
CA ASN A 63 10.72 -3.76 5.95
C ASN A 63 12.03 -3.91 5.18
N HIS A 64 13.16 -3.56 5.80
CA HIS A 64 14.48 -3.68 5.20
C HIS A 64 14.88 -5.12 4.84
N ASN A 65 14.20 -6.12 5.39
CA ASN A 65 14.41 -7.54 5.06
C ASN A 65 13.60 -8.03 3.84
N GLY A 66 12.96 -7.11 3.10
CA GLY A 66 12.14 -7.43 1.93
C GLY A 66 10.73 -7.94 2.23
N MET A 67 10.28 -7.89 3.49
CA MET A 67 8.90 -8.21 3.87
C MET A 67 7.98 -7.01 3.67
N ILE A 68 6.87 -7.23 2.97
CA ILE A 68 5.80 -6.25 2.78
C ILE A 68 4.56 -6.70 3.53
N ASN A 69 4.04 -5.84 4.39
CA ASN A 69 2.74 -6.00 5.01
C ASN A 69 1.75 -5.04 4.34
N ALA A 70 0.66 -5.56 3.82
CA ALA A 70 -0.43 -4.81 3.23
C ALA A 70 -1.66 -4.91 4.13
N GLN A 71 -2.30 -3.78 4.39
CA GLN A 71 -3.58 -3.69 5.06
C GLN A 71 -4.55 -2.89 4.19
N SER A 72 -5.76 -3.41 4.02
CA SER A 72 -6.87 -2.71 3.38
C SER A 72 -7.99 -2.53 4.40
N THR A 73 -8.56 -1.32 4.43
CA THR A 73 -9.69 -0.96 5.28
C THR A 73 -10.74 -0.18 4.47
N CYS A 74 -11.99 -0.64 4.50
CA CYS A 74 -13.11 0.14 3.99
C CYS A 74 -13.56 1.17 5.03
N SER A 75 -13.71 2.43 4.63
CA SER A 75 -14.24 3.53 5.46
C SER A 75 -15.60 3.98 4.99
#